data_AF-A0A533XHX7-F1
#
_entry.id   AF-A0A533XHX7-F1
#
_cell.length_a   1.000
_cell.length_b   1.000
_cell.length_c   1.000
_cell.angle_alpha   90.00
_cell.angle_beta   90.00
_cell.angle_gamma   90.00
#
_symmetry.space_group_name_H-M   'P 1'
#
loop_
_entity.id
_entity.type
_entity.pdbx_description
1 polymer ?
#
loop_
_entity_poly.entity_id
_entity_poly.type
_entity_poly.pdbx_seq_one_letter_code
_entity_poly.pdbx_strand_id
1 'polypeptide(L)'
;MFSFSLFPRKVAFFDMFSEAAQNMVLGSRLLKEMMEGYDDIERKAREIKRIESIGDAITHKIFRDLNQTFITPIDREDIYALASCIDDVLDFIEAAADALVVFKIEKPTQEAITLVNIIYNSCEELGRGIAQLGKVKDLNATFVTVNSL
;
A
#
# COMPACT_ATOMS: atom_id res chain seq x y z
N MET A 1 16.54 -13.69 36.22
CA MET A 1 15.10 -13.90 36.44
C MET A 1 14.43 -13.79 35.08
N PHE A 2 14.11 -14.92 34.45
CA PHE A 2 13.46 -14.93 33.13
C PHE A 2 11.98 -14.62 33.33
N SER A 3 11.54 -13.43 32.87
CA SER A 3 10.12 -13.09 32.82
C SER A 3 9.50 -13.80 31.62
N PHE A 4 8.77 -14.89 31.88
CA PHE A 4 7.84 -15.45 30.91
C PHE A 4 6.59 -14.56 30.92
N SER A 5 6.45 -13.71 29.90
CA SER A 5 5.17 -13.05 29.62
C SER A 5 4.19 -14.09 29.06
N LEU A 6 3.32 -14.60 29.92
CA LEU A 6 2.20 -15.49 29.57
C LEU A 6 1.03 -14.77 28.87
N PHE A 7 1.12 -13.45 28.68
CA PHE A 7 0.10 -12.66 28.01
C PHE A 7 0.48 -12.38 26.56
N PRO A 8 -0.40 -12.65 25.59
CA PRO A 8 -0.18 -12.29 24.19
C PRO A 8 0.11 -10.79 24.08
N ARG A 9 1.16 -10.41 23.34
CA ARG A 9 1.34 -9.01 22.96
C ARG A 9 0.09 -8.59 22.18
N LYS A 10 -0.51 -7.45 22.52
CA LYS A 10 -1.55 -6.84 21.68
C LYS A 10 -0.90 -6.44 20.36
N VAL A 11 -1.01 -7.30 19.35
CA VAL A 11 -0.66 -6.96 17.98
C VAL A 11 -1.79 -6.13 17.39
N ALA A 12 -1.46 -4.92 16.97
CA ALA A 12 -2.43 -4.01 16.38
C ALA A 12 -2.39 -4.13 14.84
N PHE A 13 -2.88 -5.25 14.30
CA PHE A 13 -2.90 -5.50 12.85
C PHE A 13 -3.54 -4.35 12.05
N PHE A 14 -4.61 -3.74 12.58
CA PHE A 14 -5.27 -2.59 11.94
C PHE A 14 -4.36 -1.35 11.82
N ASP A 15 -3.48 -1.12 12.80
CA ASP A 15 -2.51 -0.03 12.74
C ASP A 15 -1.44 -0.33 11.68
N MET A 16 -1.01 -1.59 11.58
CA MET A 16 -0.04 -2.03 10.57
C MET A 16 -0.60 -1.96 9.15
N PHE A 17 -1.88 -2.31 8.95
CA PHE A 17 -2.55 -2.11 7.66
C PHE A 17 -2.65 -0.62 7.31
N SER A 18 -2.92 0.24 8.30
CA SER A 18 -2.96 1.68 8.08
C SER A 18 -1.58 2.23 7.70
N GLU A 19 -0.51 1.72 8.31
CA GLU A 19 0.88 2.03 7.95
C GLU A 19 1.19 1.60 6.51
N ALA A 20 0.87 0.35 6.15
CA ALA A 20 1.06 -0.17 4.79
C ALA A 20 0.28 0.65 3.75
N ALA A 21 -0.98 0.97 4.03
CA ALA A 21 -1.84 1.74 3.13
C ALA A 21 -1.35 3.18 2.93
N GLN A 22 -0.85 3.83 3.98
CA GLN A 22 -0.23 5.16 3.85
C GLN A 22 1.03 5.12 2.97
N ASN A 23 1.82 4.05 3.08
CA ASN A 23 3.00 3.85 2.25
C ASN A 23 2.61 3.61 0.77
N MET A 24 1.57 2.81 0.51
CA MET A 24 0.97 2.63 -0.83
C MET A 24 0.46 3.95 -1.43
N VAL A 25 -0.26 4.76 -0.64
CA VAL A 25 -0.72 6.10 -1.06
C VAL A 25 0.46 7.00 -1.41
N LEU A 26 1.53 6.97 -0.61
CA LEU A 26 2.75 7.72 -0.91
C LEU A 26 3.38 7.27 -2.23
N GLY A 27 3.48 5.95 -2.47
CA GLY A 27 3.99 5.39 -3.72
C GLY A 27 3.19 5.86 -4.94
N SER A 28 1.87 5.76 -4.89
CA SER A 28 1.00 6.21 -5.99
C SER A 28 1.10 7.71 -6.25
N ARG A 29 1.24 8.53 -5.19
CA ARG A 29 1.47 9.98 -5.32
C ARG A 29 2.79 10.27 -6.04
N LEU A 30 3.87 9.59 -5.67
CA LEU A 30 5.18 9.76 -6.32
C LEU A 30 5.13 9.35 -7.80
N LEU A 31 4.41 8.27 -8.14
CA LEU A 31 4.20 7.88 -9.53
C LEU A 31 3.43 8.96 -10.31
N LYS A 32 2.37 9.53 -9.71
CA LYS A 32 1.63 10.67 -10.29
C LYS A 32 2.54 11.87 -10.55
N GLU A 33 3.34 12.27 -9.56
CA GLU A 33 4.29 13.38 -9.70
C GLU A 33 5.41 13.10 -10.73
N MET A 34 5.83 11.84 -10.84
CA MET A 34 6.75 11.39 -11.87
C MET A 34 6.14 11.52 -13.27
N MET A 35 4.88 11.13 -13.44
CA MET A 35 4.20 11.12 -14.73
C MET A 35 3.75 12.52 -15.19
N GLU A 36 3.31 13.39 -14.28
CA GLU A 36 2.86 14.74 -14.61
C GLU A 36 4.04 15.70 -14.87
N GLY A 37 5.12 15.59 -14.09
CA GLY A 37 6.32 16.42 -14.29
C GLY A 37 7.26 15.88 -15.35
N TYR A 38 7.40 14.55 -15.40
CA TYR A 38 8.28 13.80 -16.29
C TYR A 38 9.74 14.29 -16.36
N ASP A 39 10.21 14.84 -15.26
CA ASP A 39 11.59 15.25 -15.02
C ASP A 39 12.29 14.27 -14.07
N ASP A 40 13.60 14.07 -14.28
CA ASP A 40 14.49 13.26 -13.41
C ASP A 40 13.91 11.87 -13.07
N ILE A 41 13.42 11.19 -14.12
CA ILE A 41 12.65 9.94 -14.02
C ILE A 41 13.41 8.85 -13.27
N GLU A 42 14.73 8.74 -13.44
CA GLU A 42 15.54 7.74 -12.77
C GLU A 42 15.66 8.01 -11.28
N ARG A 43 15.73 9.28 -10.85
CA ARG A 43 15.73 9.61 -9.42
C ARG A 43 14.37 9.31 -8.80
N LYS A 44 13.28 9.68 -9.46
CA LYS A 44 11.91 9.43 -8.96
C LYS A 44 11.60 7.93 -8.91
N ALA A 45 12.01 7.15 -9.91
CA ALA A 45 11.89 5.69 -9.88
C ALA A 45 12.66 5.07 -8.69
N ARG A 46 13.89 5.52 -8.42
CA ARG A 46 14.65 5.07 -7.22
C ARG A 46 13.96 5.45 -5.91
N GLU A 47 13.27 6.58 -5.87
CA GLU A 47 12.49 7.01 -4.70
C GLU A 47 11.28 6.10 -4.50
N ILE A 48 10.55 5.78 -5.56
CA ILE A 48 9.44 4.82 -5.55
C ILE A 48 9.92 3.43 -5.10
N LYS A 49 11.07 2.95 -5.59
CA LYS A 49 11.64 1.67 -5.14
C LYS A 49 11.93 1.67 -3.63
N ARG A 50 12.40 2.79 -3.08
CA ARG A 50 12.61 2.89 -1.62
C ARG A 50 11.29 2.82 -0.86
N ILE A 51 10.22 3.40 -1.39
CA ILE A 51 8.89 3.31 -0.79
C ILE A 51 8.38 1.85 -0.85
N GLU A 52 8.53 1.16 -1.97
CA GLU A 52 8.22 -0.26 -2.09
C GLU A 52 8.98 -1.10 -1.05
N SER A 53 10.29 -0.89 -0.89
CA SER A 53 11.08 -1.66 0.08
C SER A 53 10.69 -1.39 1.53
N ILE A 54 10.10 -0.22 1.83
CA ILE A 54 9.48 0.06 3.13
C ILE A 54 8.17 -0.72 3.27
N GLY A 55 7.38 -0.81 2.20
CA GLY A 55 6.15 -1.61 2.12
C GLY A 55 6.40 -3.08 2.42
N ASP A 56 7.36 -3.69 1.71
CA ASP A 56 7.85 -5.06 1.93
C ASP A 56 8.16 -5.32 3.41
N ALA A 57 8.88 -4.39 4.05
CA ALA A 57 9.27 -4.52 5.44
C ALA A 57 8.04 -4.51 6.38
N ILE A 58 7.02 -3.72 6.07
CA ILE A 58 5.74 -3.70 6.79
C ILE A 58 4.99 -5.02 6.57
N THR A 59 4.85 -5.48 5.32
CA THR A 59 4.19 -6.74 4.96
C THR A 59 4.84 -7.94 5.66
N HIS A 60 6.17 -8.03 5.60
CA HIS A 60 6.93 -9.04 6.34
C HIS A 60 6.72 -8.98 7.85
N LYS A 61 6.61 -7.77 8.42
CA LYS A 61 6.31 -7.60 9.84
C LYS A 61 4.90 -8.12 10.17
N ILE A 62 3.89 -7.83 9.34
CA ILE A 62 2.52 -8.36 9.50
C ILE A 62 2.55 -9.89 9.51
N PHE A 63 3.21 -10.52 8.54
CA PHE A 63 3.28 -11.99 8.45
C PHE A 63 4.02 -12.63 9.63
N ARG A 64 5.12 -12.02 10.09
CA ARG A 64 5.82 -12.49 11.28
C ARG A 64 4.93 -12.41 12.52
N ASP A 65 4.26 -11.29 12.74
CA ASP A 65 3.39 -11.09 13.90
C ASP A 65 2.17 -12.01 13.83
N LEU A 66 1.60 -12.23 12.64
CA LEU A 66 0.52 -13.20 12.41
C LEU A 66 0.96 -14.62 12.81
N ASN A 67 2.13 -15.07 12.35
CA ASN A 67 2.66 -16.40 12.66
C ASN A 67 2.99 -16.60 14.14
N GLN A 68 3.25 -15.52 14.89
CA GLN A 68 3.55 -15.56 16.32
C GLN A 68 2.32 -15.31 17.21
N THR A 69 1.19 -14.95 16.62
CA THR A 69 -0.04 -14.61 17.35
C THR A 69 -1.01 -15.77 17.32
N PHE A 70 -1.43 -16.28 18.49
CA PHE A 70 -2.39 -17.38 18.57
C PHE A 70 -3.85 -16.94 18.39
N ILE A 71 -4.20 -15.75 18.91
CA ILE A 71 -5.56 -15.19 18.84
C ILE A 71 -5.53 -13.93 17.97
N THR A 72 -6.21 -13.95 16.83
CA THR A 72 -6.31 -12.82 15.90
C THR A 72 -7.64 -12.09 16.02
N PRO A 73 -7.70 -10.79 15.67
CA PRO A 73 -8.92 -9.98 15.77
C PRO A 73 -9.95 -10.30 14.68
N ILE A 74 -9.51 -10.86 13.56
CA ILE A 74 -10.29 -11.38 12.42
C ILE A 74 -9.62 -12.66 11.92
N ASP A 75 -10.17 -13.27 10.87
CA ASP A 75 -9.64 -14.49 10.28
C ASP A 75 -8.20 -14.30 9.78
N ARG A 76 -7.38 -15.34 9.95
CA ARG A 76 -5.94 -15.27 9.66
C ARG A 76 -5.69 -15.14 8.17
N GLU A 77 -6.49 -15.84 7.38
CA GLU A 77 -6.48 -15.78 5.92
C GLU A 77 -6.77 -14.36 5.43
N ASP A 78 -7.71 -13.65 6.07
CA ASP A 78 -8.05 -12.27 5.71
C ASP A 78 -6.93 -11.29 6.05
N ILE A 79 -6.25 -11.48 7.19
CA ILE A 79 -5.08 -10.65 7.55
C ILE A 79 -3.98 -10.82 6.50
N TYR A 80 -3.72 -12.07 6.10
CA TYR A 80 -2.71 -12.38 5.09
C TYR A 80 -3.10 -11.77 3.74
N ALA A 81 -4.33 -12.03 3.29
CA ALA A 81 -4.83 -11.55 2.00
C ALA A 81 -4.82 -10.03 1.93
N LEU A 82 -5.28 -9.33 2.97
CA LEU A 82 -5.29 -7.87 2.99
C LEU A 82 -3.87 -7.28 2.93
N ALA A 83 -2.93 -7.83 3.70
CA ALA A 83 -1.54 -7.36 3.65
C ALA A 83 -0.93 -7.58 2.26
N SER A 84 -1.07 -8.79 1.69
CA SER A 84 -0.59 -9.08 0.34
C SER A 84 -1.22 -8.17 -0.72
N CYS A 85 -2.52 -7.91 -0.66
CA CYS A 85 -3.15 -7.05 -1.67
C CYS A 85 -2.69 -5.58 -1.59
N ILE A 86 -2.36 -5.07 -0.40
CA ILE A 86 -1.79 -3.72 -0.25
C ILE A 86 -0.37 -3.68 -0.85
N ASP A 87 0.41 -4.72 -0.60
CA ASP A 87 1.75 -4.94 -1.13
C ASP A 87 1.75 -4.99 -2.66
N ASP A 88 0.89 -5.84 -3.25
CA ASP A 88 0.76 -6.02 -4.70
C ASP A 88 0.49 -4.69 -5.42
N VAL A 89 -0.34 -3.81 -4.84
CA VAL A 89 -0.62 -2.49 -5.44
C VAL A 89 0.64 -1.64 -5.48
N LEU A 90 1.41 -1.62 -4.39
CA LEU A 90 2.65 -0.86 -4.32
C LEU A 90 3.73 -1.43 -5.27
N ASP A 91 3.79 -2.76 -5.39
CA ASP A 91 4.67 -3.44 -6.34
C ASP A 91 4.33 -3.08 -7.79
N PHE A 92 3.05 -3.05 -8.15
CA PHE A 92 2.64 -2.63 -9.50
C PHE A 92 2.96 -1.16 -9.78
N ILE A 93 2.88 -0.29 -8.76
CA ILE A 93 3.30 1.11 -8.87
C ILE A 93 4.81 1.21 -9.12
N GLU A 94 5.61 0.44 -8.40
CA GLU A 94 7.06 0.37 -8.57
C GLU A 94 7.44 -0.18 -9.95
N ALA A 95 6.84 -1.29 -10.35
CA ALA A 95 7.07 -1.91 -11.65
C ALA A 95 6.70 -0.97 -12.81
N ALA A 96 5.64 -0.17 -12.67
CA ALA A 96 5.27 0.84 -13.66
C ALA A 96 6.33 1.95 -13.75
N ALA A 97 6.86 2.42 -12.62
CA ALA A 97 7.93 3.41 -12.59
C ALA A 97 9.23 2.88 -13.21
N ASP A 98 9.61 1.64 -12.89
CA ASP A 98 10.80 0.98 -13.44
C ASP A 98 10.65 0.77 -14.96
N ALA A 99 9.48 0.33 -15.43
CA ALA A 99 9.22 0.13 -16.85
C ALA A 99 9.44 1.41 -17.68
N LEU A 100 9.03 2.59 -17.17
CA LEU A 100 9.25 3.88 -17.85
C LEU A 100 10.75 4.15 -18.07
N VAL A 101 11.59 3.81 -17.09
CA VAL A 101 13.04 3.97 -17.14
C VAL A 101 13.67 2.92 -18.06
N VAL A 102 13.35 1.64 -17.85
CA VAL A 102 13.93 0.50 -18.59
C VAL A 102 13.65 0.60 -20.08
N PHE A 103 12.42 0.95 -20.46
CA PHE A 103 12.03 1.12 -21.86
C PHE A 103 12.40 2.49 -22.45
N LYS A 104 13.01 3.38 -21.65
CA LYS A 104 13.42 4.73 -22.07
C LYS A 104 12.29 5.51 -22.73
N ILE A 105 11.12 5.50 -22.11
CA ILE A 105 9.95 6.20 -22.62
C ILE A 105 10.26 7.70 -22.61
N GLU A 106 10.18 8.35 -23.78
CA GLU A 106 10.54 9.77 -23.92
C GLU A 106 9.54 10.72 -23.24
N LYS A 107 8.26 10.35 -23.26
CA LYS A 107 7.16 11.08 -22.61
C LYS A 107 5.93 10.19 -22.42
N PRO A 108 5.13 10.40 -21.37
CA PRO A 108 3.89 9.67 -21.16
C PRO A 108 2.81 10.22 -22.10
N THR A 109 1.85 9.37 -22.48
CA THR A 109 0.66 9.84 -23.19
C THR A 109 -0.32 10.48 -22.21
N GLN A 110 -1.26 11.27 -22.74
CA GLN A 110 -2.28 11.89 -21.90
C GLN A 110 -3.17 10.86 -21.21
N GLU A 111 -3.43 9.73 -21.87
CA GLU A 111 -4.19 8.61 -21.34
C GLU A 111 -3.44 7.93 -20.18
N ALA A 112 -2.11 7.78 -20.28
CA ALA A 112 -1.29 7.22 -19.21
C ALA A 112 -1.29 8.13 -17.97
N ILE A 113 -1.25 9.46 -18.16
CA ILE A 113 -1.38 10.43 -17.06
C ILE A 113 -2.77 10.31 -16.41
N THR A 114 -3.82 10.23 -17.22
CA THR A 114 -5.20 10.04 -16.71
C THR A 114 -5.31 8.74 -15.90
N LEU A 115 -4.73 7.64 -16.39
CA LEU A 115 -4.75 6.36 -15.68
C LEU A 115 -4.03 6.46 -14.32
N VAL A 116 -2.88 7.12 -14.25
CA VAL A 116 -2.15 7.30 -12.99
C VAL A 116 -2.92 8.17 -12.00
N ASN A 117 -3.70 9.15 -12.47
CA ASN A 117 -4.60 9.92 -11.63
C ASN A 117 -5.71 9.06 -11.02
N ILE A 118 -6.27 8.13 -11.80
CA ILE A 118 -7.25 7.14 -11.31
C ILE A 118 -6.59 6.27 -10.24
N ILE A 119 -5.41 5.71 -10.51
CA ILE A 119 -4.66 4.86 -9.56
C ILE A 119 -4.42 5.59 -8.24
N TYR A 120 -3.96 6.84 -8.28
CA TYR A 120 -3.74 7.65 -7.08
C TYR A 120 -5.05 7.86 -6.29
N ASN A 121 -6.14 8.23 -6.98
CA ASN A 121 -7.44 8.42 -6.32
C ASN A 121 -7.98 7.13 -5.71
N SER A 122 -7.80 5.99 -6.38
CA SER A 122 -8.17 4.67 -5.85
C SER A 122 -7.35 4.32 -4.60
N CYS A 123 -6.04 4.58 -4.61
CA CYS A 123 -5.17 4.35 -3.44
C CYS A 123 -5.58 5.23 -2.25
N GLU A 124 -5.91 6.50 -2.51
CA GLU A 124 -6.41 7.44 -1.50
C GLU A 124 -7.71 6.96 -0.84
N GLU A 125 -8.69 6.51 -1.63
CA GLU A 125 -9.92 5.93 -1.11
C GLU A 125 -9.68 4.62 -0.35
N LEU A 126 -8.83 3.75 -0.89
CA LEU A 126 -8.46 2.51 -0.22
C LEU A 126 -7.79 2.79 1.14
N GLY A 127 -6.87 3.75 1.19
CA GLY A 127 -6.23 4.20 2.44
C GLY A 127 -7.24 4.75 3.45
N ARG A 128 -8.24 5.53 2.99
CA ARG A 128 -9.35 5.99 3.85
C ARG A 128 -10.16 4.84 4.42
N GLY A 129 -10.48 3.84 3.59
CA GLY A 129 -11.23 2.65 3.99
C GLY A 129 -10.48 1.80 5.01
N ILE A 130 -9.20 1.52 4.75
CA ILE A 130 -8.33 0.73 5.64
C ILE A 130 -8.19 1.42 7.00
N ALA A 131 -8.05 2.76 7.03
CA ALA A 131 -7.98 3.52 8.28
C ALA A 131 -9.27 3.45 9.13
N GLN A 132 -10.39 2.96 8.57
CA GLN A 132 -11.62 2.69 9.32
C GLN A 132 -11.75 1.25 9.83
N LEU A 133 -10.87 0.32 9.44
CA LEU A 133 -10.93 -1.05 9.92
C LEU A 133 -10.78 -1.11 11.45
N GLY A 134 -11.55 -2.00 12.07
CA GLY A 134 -11.65 -2.09 13.53
C GLY A 134 -12.53 -1.01 14.17
N LYS A 135 -13.12 -0.09 13.39
CA LYS A 135 -14.12 0.90 13.85
C LYS A 135 -15.51 0.48 13.36
N VAL A 136 -16.54 0.71 14.17
CA VAL A 136 -17.95 0.45 13.80
C VAL A 136 -18.44 1.58 12.87
N LYS A 137 -17.98 1.59 11.61
CA LYS A 137 -18.38 2.56 10.59
C LYS A 137 -18.66 1.88 9.26
N ASP A 138 -19.64 2.43 8.53
CA ASP A 138 -20.02 1.97 7.20
C ASP A 138 -18.93 2.32 6.17
N LEU A 139 -18.49 1.33 5.39
CA LEU A 139 -17.48 1.46 4.33
C LEU A 139 -18.09 1.58 2.94
N ASN A 140 -19.42 1.50 2.80
CA ASN A 140 -20.11 1.51 1.51
C ASN A 140 -19.73 2.73 0.64
N ALA A 141 -19.56 3.90 1.25
CA ALA A 141 -19.16 5.10 0.53
C ALA A 141 -17.81 4.91 -0.18
N THR A 142 -16.81 4.37 0.50
CA THR A 142 -15.48 4.09 -0.06
C THR A 142 -15.57 3.10 -1.23
N PHE A 143 -16.34 2.03 -1.08
CA PHE A 143 -16.52 1.04 -2.15
C PHE A 143 -17.22 1.61 -3.39
N VAL A 144 -18.22 2.47 -3.19
CA VAL A 144 -18.91 3.15 -4.31
C VAL A 144 -17.96 4.08 -5.03
N THR A 145 -17.17 4.88 -4.30
CA THR A 145 -16.25 5.82 -4.92
C THR A 145 -15.21 5.11 -5.77
N VAL A 146 -14.54 4.07 -5.23
CA VAL A 146 -13.52 3.31 -5.97
C VAL A 146 -14.10 2.72 -7.27
N ASN A 147 -15.30 2.15 -7.24
CA ASN A 147 -15.94 1.56 -8.42
C ASN A 147 -16.49 2.59 -9.43
N SER A 148 -16.47 3.87 -9.09
CA SER A 148 -16.97 4.97 -9.92
C SER A 148 -15.89 5.84 -10.56
N LEU A 149 -14.62 5.62 -10.17
CA LEU A 149 -13.43 6.25 -10.77
C LEU A 149 -13.15 5.66 -12.16
#